data_AF-A0A8T3XLY3-F1
#
_entry.id   AF-A0A8T3XLY3-F1
#
_cell.length_a   1.000
_cell.length_b   1.000
_cell.length_c   1.000
_cell.angle_alpha   90.00
_cell.angle_beta   90.00
_cell.angle_gamma   90.00
#
_symmetry.space_group_name_H-M   'P 1'
#
loop_
_entity.id
_entity.type
_entity.pdbx_description
1 polymer ?
#
loop_
_entity_poly.entity_id
_entity_poly.type
_entity_poly.pdbx_seq_one_letter_code
_entity_poly.pdbx_strand_id
1 'polypeptide(L)'
;MQKENTDILKICTKMKIHQQFDLNLRALKPESFNDLPRIINEMPALVERLVKTLLEHGYVVIESSAKYMGVPKTITVIKDFTGPFATMFSSKINDDFKTHSRKLGMERFFE
;
A
#
# COMPACT_ATOMS: atom_id res chain seq x y z
N MET A 1 3.63 3.65 -50.91
CA MET A 1 4.47 3.37 -49.73
C MET A 1 3.77 3.96 -48.50
N GLN A 2 3.15 3.12 -47.68
CA GLN A 2 2.50 3.51 -46.41
C GLN A 2 2.91 2.46 -45.38
N LYS A 3 4.06 2.66 -44.72
CA LYS A 3 4.60 1.70 -43.73
C LYS A 3 5.33 2.38 -42.55
N GLU A 4 5.06 3.65 -42.26
CA GLU A 4 5.82 4.37 -41.22
C GLU A 4 5.00 4.86 -40.02
N ASN A 5 3.68 4.65 -39.98
CA ASN A 5 2.84 5.16 -38.89
C ASN A 5 2.48 4.13 -37.81
N THR A 6 3.08 2.94 -37.81
CA THR A 6 2.73 1.87 -36.86
C THR A 6 3.64 1.79 -35.63
N ASP A 7 4.79 2.47 -35.64
CA ASP A 7 5.79 2.37 -34.57
C ASP A 7 5.69 3.47 -33.50
N ILE A 8 4.93 4.55 -33.75
CA ILE A 8 4.73 5.63 -32.76
C ILE A 8 3.79 5.18 -31.61
N LEU A 9 2.98 4.13 -31.83
CA LEU A 9 2.00 3.62 -30.87
C LEU A 9 2.56 2.65 -29.80
N LYS A 10 3.87 2.33 -29.82
CA LYS A 10 4.46 1.29 -28.96
C LYS A 10 5.35 1.79 -27.83
N ILE A 11 5.51 3.09 -27.63
CA ILE A 11 6.05 3.62 -26.38
C ILE A 11 4.89 3.72 -25.39
N CYS A 12 4.34 2.57 -24.99
CA CYS A 12 3.61 2.48 -23.73
C CYS A 12 4.67 2.64 -22.64
N THR A 13 4.95 3.87 -22.23
CA THR A 13 5.83 4.16 -21.10
C THR A 13 5.25 3.45 -19.89
N LYS A 14 5.84 2.31 -19.51
CA LYS A 14 5.46 1.59 -18.29
C LYS A 14 5.88 2.45 -17.11
N MET A 15 4.93 3.22 -16.58
CA MET A 15 5.17 4.06 -15.42
C MET A 15 4.79 3.28 -14.17
N LYS A 16 5.58 3.44 -13.11
CA LYS A 16 5.28 2.89 -11.80
C LYS A 16 4.80 4.00 -10.90
N ILE A 17 3.64 3.81 -10.29
CA ILE A 17 3.15 4.71 -9.24
C ILE A 17 3.39 4.01 -7.93
N HIS A 18 4.08 4.72 -7.03
CA HIS A 18 4.39 4.25 -5.69
C HIS A 18 3.76 5.19 -4.68
N GLN A 19 2.99 4.64 -3.74
CA GLN A 19 2.44 5.35 -2.60
C GLN A 19 3.00 4.73 -1.33
N GLN A 20 3.64 5.53 -0.50
CA GLN A 20 4.08 5.13 0.84
C GLN A 20 3.00 5.49 1.85
N PHE A 21 2.80 4.60 2.81
CA PHE A 21 1.97 4.81 3.98
C PHE A 21 2.82 4.60 5.23
N ASP A 22 2.85 5.60 6.10
CA ASP A 22 3.65 5.62 7.30
C ASP A 22 2.83 5.15 8.49
N LEU A 23 3.46 4.38 9.37
CA LEU A 23 2.83 3.90 10.59
C LEU A 23 2.56 5.08 11.54
N ASN A 24 1.29 5.34 11.82
CA ASN A 24 0.87 6.33 12.79
C ASN A 24 1.12 5.82 14.21
N LEU A 25 2.30 6.15 14.75
CA LEU A 25 2.70 5.76 16.09
C LEU A 25 1.75 6.31 17.19
N ARG A 26 0.98 7.36 16.92
CA ARG A 26 -0.02 7.88 17.87
C ARG A 26 -1.19 6.92 18.01
N ALA A 27 -1.58 6.25 16.93
CA ALA A 27 -2.63 5.22 16.95
C ALA A 27 -2.18 3.93 17.67
N LEU A 28 -0.86 3.74 17.85
CA LEU A 28 -0.25 2.58 18.50
C LEU A 28 0.17 2.83 19.95
N LYS A 29 -0.07 4.03 20.51
CA LYS A 29 0.21 4.25 21.93
C LYS A 29 -0.79 3.44 22.75
N PRO A 30 -0.35 2.40 23.49
CA PRO A 30 -1.25 1.70 24.39
C PRO A 30 -1.73 2.68 25.45
N GLU A 31 -3.05 2.84 25.58
CA GLU A 31 -3.63 3.62 26.67
C GLU A 31 -3.53 2.84 28.00
N SER A 32 -3.42 1.51 27.91
CA SER A 32 -3.23 0.60 29.04
C SER A 32 -2.19 -0.49 28.73
N PHE A 33 -1.48 -0.97 29.76
CA PHE A 33 -0.59 -2.15 29.65
C PHE A 33 -1.32 -3.40 29.15
N ASN A 34 -2.64 -3.47 29.31
CA ASN A 34 -3.47 -4.56 28.83
C ASN A 34 -3.66 -4.55 27.30
N ASP A 35 -3.37 -3.44 26.62
CA ASP A 35 -3.45 -3.33 25.15
C ASP A 35 -2.18 -3.84 24.45
N LEU A 36 -1.07 -3.96 25.18
CA LEU A 36 0.22 -4.39 24.65
C LEU A 36 0.16 -5.81 24.03
N PRO A 37 -0.44 -6.83 24.67
CA PRO A 37 -0.53 -8.17 24.08
C PRO A 37 -1.35 -8.17 22.79
N ARG A 38 -2.42 -7.36 22.71
CA ARG A 38 -3.23 -7.20 21.49
C ARG A 38 -2.39 -6.58 20.38
N ILE A 39 -1.68 -5.49 20.68
CA ILE A 39 -0.87 -4.77 19.70
C ILE A 39 0.27 -5.64 19.17
N ILE A 40 0.95 -6.39 20.05
CA ILE A 40 2.11 -7.22 19.69
C ILE A 40 1.68 -8.47 18.91
N ASN A 41 0.55 -9.09 19.27
CA ASN A 41 0.17 -10.38 18.69
C ASN A 41 -0.80 -10.26 17.51
N GLU A 42 -1.75 -9.32 17.54
CA GLU A 42 -2.81 -9.24 16.53
C GLU A 42 -2.44 -8.30 15.37
N MET A 43 -1.80 -7.17 15.64
CA MET A 43 -1.51 -6.19 14.59
C MET A 43 -0.59 -6.72 13.48
N PRO A 44 0.51 -7.45 13.78
CA PRO A 44 1.34 -8.01 12.71
C PRO A 44 0.56 -8.94 11.78
N ALA A 45 -0.36 -9.76 12.34
CA ALA A 45 -1.20 -10.65 11.55
C ALA A 45 -2.22 -9.88 10.69
N LEU A 46 -2.76 -8.76 11.19
CA LEU A 46 -3.65 -7.90 10.41
C LEU A 46 -2.89 -7.19 9.27
N VAL A 47 -1.66 -6.75 9.52
CA VAL A 47 -0.78 -6.18 8.47
C VAL A 47 -0.49 -7.22 7.41
N GLU A 48 -0.14 -8.45 7.79
CA GLU A 48 0.12 -9.53 6.85
C GLU A 48 -1.12 -9.82 5.97
N ARG A 49 -2.32 -9.82 6.56
CA ARG A 49 -3.58 -9.94 5.80
C ARG A 49 -3.78 -8.79 4.82
N LEU A 50 -3.51 -7.54 5.25
CA LEU A 50 -3.60 -6.36 4.39
C LEU A 50 -2.65 -6.50 3.18
N VAL A 51 -1.39 -6.85 3.43
CA VAL A 51 -0.37 -7.07 2.40
C VAL A 51 -0.83 -8.14 1.42
N LYS A 52 -1.28 -9.30 1.93
CA LYS A 52 -1.79 -10.39 1.09
C LYS A 52 -2.95 -9.94 0.20
N THR A 53 -3.92 -9.21 0.74
CA THR A 53 -5.04 -8.69 -0.06
C THR A 53 -4.56 -7.73 -1.15
N LEU A 54 -3.60 -6.84 -0.87
CA LEU A 54 -3.06 -5.94 -1.88
C LEU A 54 -2.31 -6.70 -2.99
N LEU A 55 -1.53 -7.72 -2.64
CA LEU A 55 -0.86 -8.58 -3.61
C LEU A 55 -1.87 -9.30 -4.52
N GLU A 56 -2.97 -9.82 -3.96
CA GLU A 56 -4.06 -10.45 -4.71
C GLU A 56 -4.75 -9.47 -5.69
N HIS A 57 -4.72 -8.17 -5.41
CA HIS A 57 -5.27 -7.11 -6.29
C HIS A 57 -4.24 -6.58 -7.30
N GLY A 58 -3.10 -7.28 -7.44
CA GLY A 58 -2.05 -6.98 -8.42
C GLY A 58 -1.17 -5.81 -8.05
N TYR A 59 -1.12 -5.43 -6.77
CA TYR A 59 -0.13 -4.49 -6.26
C TYR A 59 1.19 -5.20 -5.96
N VAL A 60 2.29 -4.48 -6.08
CA VAL A 60 3.56 -4.84 -5.44
C VAL A 60 3.61 -4.12 -4.10
N VAL A 61 3.96 -4.83 -3.03
CA VAL A 61 4.04 -4.26 -1.69
C VAL A 61 5.45 -4.42 -1.17
N ILE A 62 6.04 -3.33 -0.67
CA ILE A 62 7.35 -3.30 -0.02
C ILE A 62 7.15 -2.85 1.42
N GLU A 63 7.51 -3.72 2.37
CA GLU A 63 7.49 -3.41 3.79
C GLU A 63 8.85 -2.88 4.24
N SER A 64 8.88 -1.88 5.13
CA SER A 64 10.13 -1.46 5.74
C SER A 64 10.71 -2.55 6.64
N SER A 65 12.03 -2.75 6.59
CA SER A 65 12.76 -3.60 7.53
C SER A 65 12.70 -3.09 8.98
N ALA A 66 12.55 -1.77 9.16
CA ALA A 66 12.31 -1.16 10.46
C ALA A 66 10.91 -1.50 10.95
N LYS A 67 10.82 -2.06 12.17
CA LYS A 67 9.54 -2.45 12.78
C LYS A 67 9.34 -1.78 14.13
N TYR A 68 8.09 -1.56 14.50
CA TYR A 68 7.66 -1.17 15.84
C TYR A 68 6.67 -2.22 16.33
N MET A 69 7.00 -2.92 17.42
CA MET A 69 6.17 -4.02 17.97
C MET A 69 5.75 -5.06 16.92
N GLY A 70 6.66 -5.43 16.01
CA GLY A 70 6.38 -6.40 14.93
C GLY A 70 5.70 -5.83 13.69
N VAL A 71 5.21 -4.59 13.74
CA VAL A 71 4.56 -3.89 12.60
C VAL A 71 5.60 -3.08 11.81
N PRO A 72 5.64 -3.16 10.47
CA PRO A 72 6.49 -2.31 9.63
C PRO A 72 6.22 -0.83 9.87
N LYS A 73 7.28 -0.02 9.96
CA LYS A 73 7.14 1.43 10.08
C LYS A 73 6.56 2.06 8.82
N THR A 74 6.78 1.48 7.65
CA THR A 74 6.18 1.96 6.40
C THR A 74 5.78 0.79 5.52
N ILE A 75 4.74 1.00 4.72
CA ILE A 75 4.30 0.11 3.64
C ILE A 75 4.27 0.93 2.36
N THR A 76 5.04 0.53 1.36
CA THR A 76 5.00 1.13 0.02
C THR A 76 4.24 0.22 -0.92
N VAL A 77 3.17 0.75 -1.51
CA VAL A 77 2.33 0.07 -2.50
C VAL A 77 2.67 0.61 -3.88
N ILE A 78 2.96 -0.29 -4.82
CA ILE A 78 3.39 0.02 -6.17
C ILE A 78 2.45 -0.64 -7.17
N LYS A 79 2.02 0.09 -8.21
CA LYS A 79 1.26 -0.45 -9.33
C LYS A 79 1.87 -0.01 -10.65
N ASP A 80 2.00 -0.97 -11.57
CA ASP A 80 2.31 -0.67 -12.96
C ASP A 80 1.09 0.00 -13.61
N PHE A 81 1.33 1.11 -14.30
CA PHE A 81 0.30 1.84 -15.02
C PHE A 81 0.71 2.08 -16.47
N THR A 82 -0.27 1.90 -17.36
CA THR A 82 -0.16 2.20 -18.79
C THR A 82 -1.22 3.23 -19.14
N GLY A 83 -0.82 4.48 -19.35
CA GLY A 83 -1.72 5.55 -19.77
C GLY A 83 -1.25 6.95 -19.34
N PRO A 84 -1.93 8.01 -19.79
CA PRO A 84 -1.52 9.40 -19.49
C PRO A 84 -2.01 9.91 -18.11
N PHE A 85 -2.85 9.16 -17.39
CA PHE A 85 -3.55 9.64 -16.18
C PHE A 85 -2.97 9.10 -14.86
N ALA A 86 -1.68 9.33 -14.61
CA ALA A 86 -1.02 8.83 -13.41
C ALA A 86 -1.61 9.39 -12.09
N THR A 87 -2.13 10.62 -12.10
CA THR A 87 -2.72 11.27 -10.91
C THR A 87 -3.99 10.59 -10.41
N MET A 88 -4.89 10.17 -11.33
CA MET A 88 -6.09 9.40 -10.96
C MET A 88 -5.74 8.05 -10.33
N PHE A 89 -4.64 7.43 -10.79
CA PHE A 89 -4.16 6.17 -10.21
C PHE A 89 -3.55 6.34 -8.82
N SER A 90 -2.83 7.43 -8.55
CA SER A 90 -2.34 7.72 -7.19
C SER A 90 -3.49 7.83 -6.19
N SER A 91 -4.58 8.51 -6.56
CA SER A 91 -5.80 8.57 -5.74
C SER A 91 -6.38 7.17 -5.50
N LYS A 92 -6.47 6.36 -6.56
CA LYS A 92 -6.99 5.00 -6.47
C LYS A 92 -6.17 4.09 -5.54
N ILE A 93 -4.84 4.19 -5.54
CA ILE A 93 -3.99 3.41 -4.62
C ILE A 93 -4.31 3.78 -3.17
N ASN A 94 -4.48 5.07 -2.88
CA ASN A 94 -4.86 5.55 -1.55
C ASN A 94 -6.25 5.03 -1.14
N ASP A 95 -7.23 5.13 -2.04
CA ASP A 95 -8.60 4.70 -1.80
C ASP A 95 -8.70 3.18 -1.56
N ASP A 96 -7.99 2.39 -2.38
CA ASP A 96 -7.94 0.93 -2.23
C ASP A 96 -7.26 0.56 -0.89
N PHE A 97 -6.12 1.17 -0.57
CA PHE A 97 -5.41 0.93 0.68
C PHE A 97 -6.27 1.28 1.91
N LYS A 98 -6.94 2.44 1.90
CA LYS A 98 -7.87 2.86 2.96
C LYS A 98 -9.08 1.93 3.07
N THR A 99 -9.60 1.45 1.94
CA THR A 99 -10.72 0.52 1.92
C THR A 99 -10.36 -0.83 2.54
N HIS A 100 -9.19 -1.38 2.18
CA HIS A 100 -8.74 -2.67 2.71
C HIS A 100 -8.31 -2.56 4.18
N SER A 101 -7.61 -1.50 4.57
CA SER A 101 -7.25 -1.26 5.97
C SER A 101 -8.50 -1.07 6.85
N ARG A 102 -9.51 -0.30 6.41
CA ARG A 102 -10.79 -0.15 7.13
C ARG A 102 -11.50 -1.49 7.37
N LYS A 103 -11.55 -2.37 6.37
CA LYS A 103 -12.15 -3.71 6.51
C LYS A 103 -11.47 -4.56 7.60
N LEU A 104 -10.20 -4.28 7.89
CA LEU A 104 -9.41 -4.92 8.94
C LEU A 104 -9.41 -4.14 10.26
N GLY A 105 -10.17 -3.03 10.36
CA GLY A 105 -10.17 -2.14 11.52
C GLY A 105 -8.89 -1.33 11.67
N MET A 106 -8.12 -1.17 10.59
CA MET A 106 -6.76 -0.61 10.63
C MET A 106 -6.60 0.82 10.09
N GLU A 107 -7.71 1.50 9.77
CA GLU A 107 -7.71 2.77 9.03
C GLU A 107 -6.93 3.94 9.69
N ARG A 108 -6.62 3.84 10.98
CA ARG A 108 -5.88 4.88 11.73
C ARG A 108 -4.39 4.56 11.92
N PHE A 109 -3.95 3.35 11.56
CA PHE A 109 -2.58 2.91 11.83
C PHE A 109 -1.61 3.30 10.72
N PHE A 110 -2.07 3.61 9.53
CA PHE A 110 -1.23 4.00 8.40
C PHE A 110 -1.78 5.26 7.74
N GLU A 111 -0.92 6.25 7.50
CA GLU A 111 -1.24 7.54 6.89
C GLU A 111 -0.42 7.84 5.63
#